data_AF-A0A349SDF2-F1
#
_entry.id   AF-A0A349SDF2-F1
#
_cell.length_a   1.000
_cell.length_b   1.000
_cell.length_c   1.000
_cell.angle_alpha   90.00
_cell.angle_beta   90.00
_cell.angle_gamma   90.00
#
_symmetry.space_group_name_H-M   'P 1'
#
loop_
_entity.id
_entity.type
_entity.pdbx_description
1 polymer ?
#
loop_
_entity_poly.entity_id
_entity_poly.type
_entity_poly.pdbx_seq_one_letter_code
_entity_poly.pdbx_strand_id
1 'polypeptide(L)'
;IRGLNESDAIDLELEAGQISIHQERTVHGSLGNGSDRARIGLAYFYMPAHTRSTLGRRRATMIRGVDRYGHWDADRLPQHDLDPVSIEELKAAWKAYQDRGFSQSAETTPQ
;
A
#
# COMPACT_ATOMS: atom_id res chain seq x y z
N ILE A 1 14.41 -13.63 2.35
CA ILE A 1 15.60 -12.85 1.94
C ILE A 1 16.81 -13.52 2.58
N ARG A 2 17.85 -13.86 1.82
CA ARG A 2 19.02 -14.58 2.37
C ARG A 2 20.00 -13.58 2.98
N GLY A 3 20.67 -13.95 4.06
CA GLY A 3 21.72 -13.13 4.68
C GLY A 3 21.23 -11.98 5.56
N LEU A 4 19.95 -11.96 5.93
CA LEU A 4 19.47 -11.06 6.98
C LEU A 4 19.85 -11.61 8.35
N ASN A 5 20.38 -10.74 9.21
CA ASN A 5 20.55 -11.02 10.62
C ASN A 5 19.39 -10.36 11.38
N GLU A 6 18.50 -11.17 11.94
CA GLU A 6 17.32 -10.67 12.65
C GLU A 6 17.69 -9.89 13.92
N SER A 7 18.89 -10.11 14.50
CA SER A 7 19.33 -9.35 15.67
C SER A 7 19.60 -7.88 15.38
N ASP A 8 19.73 -7.51 14.10
CA ASP A 8 19.97 -6.13 13.68
C ASP A 8 18.65 -5.37 13.47
N ALA A 9 17.51 -6.06 13.57
CA ALA A 9 16.19 -5.44 13.48
C ALA A 9 15.93 -4.54 14.68
N ILE A 10 15.15 -3.48 14.45
CA ILE A 10 14.73 -2.54 15.49
C ILE A 10 13.21 -2.60 15.57
N ASP A 11 12.69 -2.74 16.79
CA ASP A 11 11.25 -2.68 17.04
C ASP A 11 10.73 -1.26 16.83
N LEU A 12 9.65 -1.18 16.05
CA LEU A 12 8.93 0.06 15.81
C LEU A 12 7.66 0.05 16.66
N GLU A 13 7.77 0.55 17.88
CA GLU A 13 6.64 0.71 18.80
C GLU A 13 5.94 2.05 18.59
N LEU A 14 4.61 2.02 18.51
CA LEU A 14 3.79 3.20 18.27
C LEU A 14 2.58 3.21 19.22
N GLU A 15 2.28 4.39 19.74
CA GLU A 15 1.01 4.68 20.41
C GLU A 15 -0.12 4.93 19.39
N ALA A 16 -1.36 4.84 19.85
CA ALA A 16 -2.52 5.14 19.01
C ALA A 16 -2.46 6.57 18.46
N GLY A 17 -2.50 6.71 17.13
CA GLY A 17 -2.40 7.99 16.44
C GLY A 17 -0.99 8.37 15.99
N GLN A 18 0.04 7.65 16.42
CA GLN A 18 1.39 7.82 15.88
C GLN A 18 1.53 7.13 14.51
N ILE A 19 2.50 7.60 13.73
CA ILE A 19 2.81 7.06 12.41
C ILE A 19 4.29 6.76 12.30
N SER A 20 4.62 5.82 11.41
CA SER A 20 5.96 5.65 10.88
C SER A 20 5.96 5.93 9.38
N ILE A 21 7.07 6.44 8.88
CA ILE A 21 7.29 6.64 7.46
C ILE A 21 8.57 5.89 7.10
N HIS A 22 8.47 4.98 6.14
CA HIS A 22 9.60 4.22 5.64
C HIS A 22 9.52 4.11 4.12
N GLN A 23 10.65 3.80 3.50
CA GLN A 23 10.71 3.55 2.06
C GLN A 23 10.14 2.16 1.77
N GLU A 24 9.36 1.99 0.70
CA GLU A 24 8.64 0.73 0.38
C GLU A 24 9.52 -0.54 0.37
N ARG A 25 10.80 -0.40 0.00
CA ARG A 25 11.79 -1.49 -0.08
C ARG A 25 12.58 -1.69 1.21
N THR A 26 12.27 -0.95 2.27
CA THR A 26 12.86 -1.19 3.60
C THR A 26 12.46 -2.59 4.03
N VAL A 27 13.40 -3.42 4.47
CA VAL A 27 13.07 -4.74 5.00
C VAL A 27 12.30 -4.54 6.30
N HIS A 28 11.08 -5.05 6.35
CA HIS A 28 10.21 -4.96 7.52
C HIS A 28 9.37 -6.23 7.66
N GLY A 29 8.91 -6.48 8.88
CA GLY A 29 8.06 -7.61 9.23
C GLY A 29 7.30 -7.33 10.52
N SER A 30 6.35 -8.19 10.88
CA SER A 30 5.65 -8.06 12.14
C SER A 30 5.55 -9.41 12.84
N LEU A 31 5.83 -9.41 14.14
CA LEU A 31 5.63 -10.57 14.99
C LEU A 31 4.15 -10.93 15.11
N GLY A 32 3.89 -12.18 15.49
CA GLY A 32 2.55 -12.66 15.80
C GLY A 32 1.94 -11.88 16.98
N ASN A 33 0.63 -11.63 16.92
CA ASN A 33 -0.08 -10.97 18.00
C ASN A 33 -0.54 -12.01 19.03
N GLY A 34 0.11 -12.04 20.20
CA GLY A 34 -0.23 -12.94 21.30
C GLY A 34 -1.23 -12.36 22.32
N SER A 35 -1.72 -11.13 22.12
CA SER A 35 -2.69 -10.49 23.03
C SER A 35 -4.14 -10.86 22.70
N ASP A 36 -5.06 -10.52 23.61
CA ASP A 36 -6.51 -10.65 23.43
C ASP A 36 -7.13 -9.48 22.65
N ARG A 37 -6.32 -8.52 22.19
CA ARG A 37 -6.77 -7.33 21.46
C ARG A 37 -6.20 -7.28 20.05
N ALA A 38 -7.01 -6.79 19.10
CA ALA A 38 -6.56 -6.58 17.73
C ALA A 38 -5.53 -5.44 17.62
N ARG A 39 -4.43 -5.68 16.90
CA ARG A 39 -3.50 -4.65 16.44
C ARG A 39 -3.90 -4.23 15.03
N ILE A 40 -4.39 -3.00 14.87
CA ILE A 40 -4.84 -2.44 13.58
C ILE A 40 -3.87 -1.35 13.14
N GLY A 41 -3.32 -1.49 11.94
CA GLY A 41 -2.50 -0.47 11.28
C GLY A 41 -3.14 -0.03 9.97
N LEU A 42 -3.01 1.25 9.64
CA LEU A 42 -3.39 1.81 8.33
C LEU A 42 -2.12 2.22 7.59
N ALA A 43 -1.99 1.77 6.35
CA ALA A 43 -0.86 2.11 5.49
C ALA A 43 -1.31 3.00 4.34
N TYR A 44 -0.55 4.07 4.10
CA TYR A 44 -0.71 4.94 2.94
C TYR A 44 0.58 4.93 2.14
N PHE A 45 0.47 4.69 0.83
CA PHE A 45 1.62 4.71 -0.07
C PHE A 45 1.59 6.01 -0.86
N TYR A 46 2.69 6.77 -0.77
CA TYR A 46 2.85 8.04 -1.47
C TYR A 46 3.89 7.91 -2.58
N MET A 47 3.62 8.55 -3.71
CA MET A 47 4.54 8.62 -4.83
C MET A 47 4.40 9.96 -5.56
N PRO A 48 5.47 10.50 -6.14
CA PRO A 48 5.37 11.71 -6.95
C PRO A 48 4.64 11.42 -8.27
N ALA A 49 3.90 12.40 -8.79
CA ALA A 49 3.05 12.23 -9.98
C ALA A 49 3.78 11.73 -11.25
N HIS A 50 5.10 11.91 -11.31
CA HIS A 50 5.90 11.45 -12.45
C HIS A 50 6.14 9.94 -12.49
N THR A 51 5.86 9.20 -11.39
CA THR A 51 6.01 7.74 -11.39
C THR A 51 5.03 7.08 -12.34
N ARG A 52 5.38 5.89 -12.82
CA ARG A 52 4.53 5.03 -13.65
C ARG A 52 4.43 3.67 -12.98
N SER A 53 3.25 3.05 -13.02
CA SER A 53 3.13 1.65 -12.64
C SER A 53 3.81 0.76 -13.68
N THR A 54 4.56 -0.22 -13.20
CA THR A 54 5.17 -1.28 -14.03
C THR A 54 4.20 -2.44 -14.30
N LEU A 55 3.00 -2.41 -13.71
CA LEU A 55 1.97 -3.44 -13.78
C LEU A 55 0.76 -3.03 -14.62
N GLY A 56 0.96 -2.10 -15.56
CA GLY A 56 -0.11 -1.50 -16.36
C GLY A 56 -0.76 -0.30 -15.70
N ARG A 57 -1.78 0.28 -16.34
CA ARG A 57 -2.45 1.51 -15.88
C ARG A 57 -3.18 1.26 -14.55
N ARG A 58 -3.08 2.21 -13.62
CA ARG A 58 -3.60 2.12 -12.25
C ARG A 58 -4.22 3.44 -11.82
N ARG A 59 -4.93 3.43 -10.70
CA ARG A 59 -5.54 4.61 -10.10
C ARG A 59 -4.71 5.16 -8.94
N ALA A 60 -4.81 6.47 -8.69
CA ALA A 60 -4.26 7.13 -7.51
C ALA A 60 -5.02 8.43 -7.20
N THR A 61 -5.00 8.82 -5.93
CA THR A 61 -5.58 10.09 -5.47
C THR A 61 -4.50 11.18 -5.40
N MET A 62 -4.74 12.32 -6.05
CA MET A 62 -3.86 13.49 -5.92
C MET A 62 -4.12 14.21 -4.60
N ILE A 63 -3.13 14.18 -3.72
CA ILE A 63 -3.23 14.82 -2.40
C ILE A 63 -2.49 16.16 -2.30
N ARG A 64 -1.54 16.44 -3.21
CA ARG A 64 -0.75 17.68 -3.20
C ARG A 64 -0.16 17.99 -4.58
N GLY A 65 -0.11 19.26 -4.95
CA GLY A 65 0.55 19.75 -6.16
C GLY A 65 -0.35 19.68 -7.40
N VAL A 66 0.27 19.42 -8.56
CA VAL A 66 -0.39 19.31 -9.87
C VAL A 66 0.22 18.13 -10.62
N ASP A 67 -0.61 17.23 -11.16
CA ASP A 67 -0.16 16.21 -12.10
C ASP A 67 -0.08 16.79 -13.52
N ARG A 68 1.13 16.70 -14.10
CA ARG A 68 1.42 17.11 -15.49
C ARG A 68 1.75 15.93 -16.40
N TYR A 69 1.67 14.71 -15.87
CA TYR A 69 2.15 13.49 -16.49
C TYR A 69 1.00 12.56 -16.92
N GLY A 70 -0.11 12.52 -16.18
CA GLY A 70 -1.31 11.77 -16.57
C GLY A 70 -1.12 10.24 -16.58
N HIS A 71 -0.19 9.73 -15.76
CA HIS A 71 0.13 8.31 -15.67
C HIS A 71 -0.88 7.49 -14.86
N TRP A 72 -1.68 8.16 -14.02
CA TRP A 72 -2.63 7.53 -13.09
C TRP A 72 -4.05 8.00 -13.38
N ASP A 73 -5.01 7.08 -13.29
CA ASP A 73 -6.42 7.44 -13.31
C ASP A 73 -6.85 7.95 -11.92
N ALA A 74 -7.75 8.94 -11.86
CA ALA A 74 -8.22 9.43 -10.56
C ALA A 74 -9.06 8.36 -9.84
N ASP A 75 -8.91 8.20 -8.53
CA ASP A 75 -9.82 7.36 -7.73
C ASP A 75 -11.26 7.93 -7.72
N ARG A 76 -12.27 7.07 -7.53
CA ARG A 76 -13.63 7.53 -7.25
C ARG A 76 -13.72 7.79 -5.75
N LEU A 77 -13.54 9.05 -5.37
CA LEU A 77 -13.58 9.46 -3.97
C LEU A 77 -15.01 9.28 -3.39
N PRO A 78 -15.14 8.73 -2.16
CA PRO A 78 -16.43 8.65 -1.48
C PRO A 78 -17.00 10.04 -1.23
N GLN A 79 -18.31 10.22 -1.41
CA GLN A 79 -19.00 11.48 -1.09
C GLN A 79 -19.62 11.47 0.31
N HIS A 80 -19.82 10.29 0.88
CA HIS A 80 -20.36 10.10 2.22
C HIS A 80 -19.86 8.78 2.81
N ASP A 81 -20.10 8.60 4.11
CA ASP A 81 -19.76 7.35 4.78
C ASP A 81 -20.47 6.17 4.10
N LEU A 82 -19.71 5.09 3.91
CA LEU A 82 -20.17 3.86 3.27
C LEU A 82 -20.76 4.06 1.86
N ASP A 83 -20.25 5.06 1.12
CA ASP A 83 -20.63 5.31 -0.27
C ASP A 83 -20.59 4.02 -1.11
N PRO A 84 -21.74 3.59 -1.70
CA PRO A 84 -21.82 2.39 -2.51
C PRO A 84 -20.73 2.32 -3.59
N VAL A 85 -20.36 3.45 -4.19
CA VAL A 85 -19.33 3.52 -5.23
C VAL A 85 -17.97 3.08 -4.69
N SER A 86 -17.59 3.58 -3.52
CA SER A 86 -16.31 3.23 -2.89
C SER A 86 -16.32 1.80 -2.33
N ILE A 87 -17.46 1.32 -1.83
CA ILE A 87 -17.62 -0.07 -1.42
C ILE A 87 -17.47 -1.03 -2.62
N GLU A 88 -17.99 -0.67 -3.79
CA GLU A 88 -17.78 -1.44 -5.02
C GLU A 88 -16.31 -1.47 -5.45
N GLU A 89 -15.59 -0.33 -5.36
CA GLU A 89 -14.14 -0.29 -5.63
C GLU A 89 -13.35 -1.17 -4.67
N LEU A 90 -13.65 -1.10 -3.37
CA LEU A 90 -13.03 -1.94 -2.36
C LEU A 90 -13.25 -3.43 -2.67
N LYS A 91 -14.49 -3.83 -3.00
CA LYS A 91 -14.81 -5.22 -3.37
C LYS A 91 -14.06 -5.67 -4.62
N ALA A 92 -13.97 -4.81 -5.63
CA ALA A 92 -13.24 -5.11 -6.87
C ALA A 92 -11.73 -5.28 -6.61
N ALA A 93 -11.13 -4.37 -5.83
CA ALA A 93 -9.73 -4.46 -5.43
C ALA A 93 -9.44 -5.72 -4.62
N TRP A 94 -10.32 -6.05 -3.65
CA TRP A 94 -10.20 -7.25 -2.82
C TRP A 94 -10.31 -8.53 -3.66
N LYS A 95 -11.26 -8.59 -4.59
CA LYS A 95 -11.40 -9.72 -5.52
C LYS A 95 -10.12 -9.92 -6.35
N ALA A 96 -9.57 -8.83 -6.90
CA ALA A 96 -8.33 -8.88 -7.67
C ALA A 96 -7.12 -9.31 -6.81
N TYR A 97 -7.07 -8.88 -5.54
CA TYR A 97 -6.01 -9.27 -4.60
C TYR A 97 -6.05 -10.76 -4.25
N GLN A 98 -7.25 -11.35 -4.15
CA GLN A 98 -7.41 -12.78 -3.90
C GLN A 98 -7.20 -13.65 -5.15
N ASP A 99 -7.34 -13.07 -6.34
CA ASP A 99 -7.16 -13.76 -7.60
C ASP A 99 -5.67 -13.98 -7.91
N ARG A 100 -5.24 -15.24 -7.90
CA ARG A 100 -3.85 -15.63 -8.20
C ARG A 100 -3.47 -15.45 -9.67
N GLY A 101 -4.44 -15.24 -10.57
CA GLY A 101 -4.20 -14.91 -11.97
C GLY A 101 -3.81 -13.45 -12.19
N PHE A 102 -3.98 -12.59 -11.19
CA PHE A 102 -3.65 -11.18 -11.28
C PHE A 102 -2.20 -10.94 -10.83
N SER A 103 -1.36 -10.40 -11.72
CA SER A 103 0.02 -10.09 -11.36
C SER A 103 0.07 -8.94 -10.34
N GLN A 104 0.62 -9.23 -9.16
CA GLN A 104 0.82 -8.28 -8.06
C GLN A 104 2.28 -7.81 -7.95
N SER A 105 3.18 -8.34 -8.80
CA SER A 105 4.60 -8.04 -8.77
C SER A 105 5.10 -7.76 -10.18
N ALA A 106 5.86 -6.67 -10.35
CA ALA A 106 6.55 -6.43 -11.61
C ALA A 106 7.44 -7.63 -11.95
N GLU A 107 7.57 -7.94 -13.24
CA GLU A 107 8.59 -8.88 -13.67
C GLU A 107 9.96 -8.31 -13.29
N THR A 108 10.66 -8.99 -12.40
CA THR A 108 12.00 -8.57 -12.00
C THR A 108 12.99 -9.12 -13.01
N THR A 109 13.54 -8.25 -13.85
CA THR A 109 14.85 -8.53 -14.45
C THR A 109 15.90 -8.39 -13.33
N PRO A 110 16.79 -9.39 -13.12
CA PRO A 110 17.88 -9.24 -12.17
C PRO A 110 18.72 -8.00 -12.54
N GLN A 111 19.01 -7.14 -11.56
CA GLN A 111 20.01 -6.09 -11.69
C GLN A 111 21.41 -6.66 -11.50
#